data_AF-A0AAN7M4L2-F1
#
_entry.id   AF-A0AAN7M4L2-F1
#
_cell.length_a   1.000
_cell.length_b   1.000
_cell.length_c   1.000
_cell.angle_alpha   90.00
_cell.angle_beta   90.00
_cell.angle_gamma   90.00
#
_symmetry.space_group_name_H-M   'P 1'
#
loop_
_entity.id
_entity.type
_entity.pdbx_description
1 polymer ?
#
loop_
_entity_poly.entity_id
_entity_poly.type
_entity_poly.pdbx_seq_one_letter_code
_entity_poly.pdbx_strand_id
1 'polypeptide(L)'
;MEAKKAGATLDSLISSFNTRISELQELVIARNMYPGSSIADLSAVDAALKAMELQVQSIKDRLREENEAIPKAKKLIEASLKQQKKLEKMCAYAPCLPQRMAPQNSYVDECVQASALKINPEDKPAVLPKEKKVRASPPLWYITSDELDSLSSYMRGRLTIDKVNAAINDMAAYAEANAQLVTAPKKKVGENHWDKALVNKFMPRDLRCSFKCADCN
;
A
#
# COMPACT_ATOMS: atom_id res chain seq x y z
N MET A 1 23.48 -59.97 -70.44
CA MET A 1 23.61 -58.61 -69.86
C MET A 1 22.28 -57.84 -69.80
N GLU A 2 21.30 -58.15 -70.66
CA GLU A 2 20.03 -57.40 -70.71
C GLU A 2 19.14 -57.54 -69.46
N ALA A 3 19.04 -58.73 -68.86
CA ALA A 3 18.20 -58.95 -67.68
C ALA A 3 18.60 -58.09 -66.46
N LYS A 4 19.90 -57.88 -66.23
CA LYS A 4 20.41 -57.01 -65.16
C LYS A 4 20.09 -55.53 -65.43
N LYS A 5 20.16 -55.10 -66.70
CA LYS A 5 19.83 -53.73 -67.11
C LYS A 5 18.33 -53.47 -66.92
N ALA A 6 17.49 -54.42 -67.33
CA ALA A 6 16.04 -54.38 -67.14
C ALA A 6 15.64 -54.28 -65.65
N GLY A 7 16.28 -55.07 -64.78
CA GLY A 7 16.10 -54.99 -63.32
C GLY A 7 16.45 -53.62 -62.74
N ALA A 8 17.59 -53.05 -63.14
CA ALA A 8 17.99 -51.70 -62.69
C ALA A 8 17.01 -50.61 -63.14
N THR A 9 16.41 -50.71 -64.34
CA THR A 9 15.35 -49.79 -64.79
C THR A 9 14.06 -49.94 -63.98
N LEU A 10 13.68 -51.16 -63.60
CA LEU A 10 12.50 -51.40 -62.77
C LEU A 10 12.69 -50.84 -61.36
N ASP A 11 13.85 -51.06 -60.74
CA ASP A 11 14.18 -50.52 -59.41
C ASP A 11 14.23 -48.98 -59.41
N SER A 12 14.75 -48.38 -60.48
CA SER A 12 14.72 -46.93 -60.68
C SER A 12 13.29 -46.39 -60.81
N LEU A 13 12.41 -47.10 -61.53
CA LEU A 13 11.01 -46.73 -61.66
C LEU A 13 10.28 -46.85 -60.31
N ILE A 14 10.47 -47.95 -59.58
CA ILE A 14 9.90 -48.17 -58.25
C ILE A 14 10.38 -47.07 -57.29
N SER A 15 11.67 -46.74 -57.32
CA SER A 15 12.23 -45.65 -56.51
C SER A 15 11.59 -44.31 -56.83
N SER A 16 11.42 -43.98 -58.12
CA SER A 16 10.74 -42.75 -58.54
C SER A 16 9.27 -42.68 -58.09
N PHE A 17 8.57 -43.82 -58.11
CA PHE A 17 7.20 -43.93 -57.60
C PHE A 17 7.16 -43.73 -56.09
N ASN A 18 8.07 -44.36 -55.34
CA ASN A 18 8.15 -44.20 -53.90
C ASN A 18 8.48 -42.75 -53.52
N THR A 19 9.40 -42.09 -54.23
CA THR A 19 9.66 -40.65 -54.05
C THR A 19 8.40 -39.83 -54.28
N ARG A 20 7.68 -40.05 -55.38
CA ARG A 20 6.41 -39.39 -55.68
C ARG A 20 5.35 -39.65 -54.61
N ILE A 21 5.27 -40.86 -54.07
CA ILE A 21 4.33 -41.23 -53.00
C ILE A 21 4.69 -40.46 -51.72
N SER A 22 5.97 -40.41 -51.34
CA SER A 22 6.44 -39.66 -50.17
C SER A 22 6.17 -38.16 -50.32
N GLU A 23 6.48 -37.58 -51.48
CA GLU A 23 6.15 -36.18 -51.79
C GLU A 23 4.65 -35.91 -51.67
N LEU A 24 3.81 -36.82 -52.19
CA LEU A 24 2.35 -36.67 -52.09
C LEU A 24 1.88 -36.77 -50.64
N GLN A 25 2.45 -37.68 -49.85
CA GLN A 25 2.14 -37.82 -48.43
C GLN A 25 2.50 -36.56 -47.65
N GLU A 26 3.69 -35.99 -47.88
CA GLU A 26 4.10 -34.72 -47.26
C GLU A 26 3.17 -33.57 -47.65
N LEU A 27 2.79 -33.46 -48.91
CA LEU A 27 1.85 -32.44 -49.39
C LEU A 27 0.45 -32.61 -48.80
N VAL A 28 -0.04 -33.84 -48.64
CA VAL A 28 -1.33 -34.13 -48.02
C VAL A 28 -1.29 -33.80 -46.53
N ILE A 29 -0.20 -34.13 -45.83
CA ILE A 29 0.01 -33.73 -44.43
C ILE A 29 0.01 -32.20 -44.33
N ALA A 30 0.82 -31.50 -45.13
CA ALA A 30 0.89 -30.04 -45.15
C ALA A 30 -0.48 -29.39 -45.42
N ARG A 31 -1.25 -29.94 -46.37
CA ARG A 31 -2.63 -29.51 -46.67
C ARG A 31 -3.58 -29.74 -45.49
N ASN A 32 -3.43 -30.84 -44.77
CA ASN A 32 -4.31 -31.23 -43.67
C ASN A 32 -3.87 -30.71 -42.30
N MET A 33 -2.65 -30.18 -42.16
CA MET A 33 -2.15 -29.57 -40.92
C MET A 33 -2.97 -28.33 -40.50
N TYR A 34 -3.63 -27.68 -41.45
CA TYR A 34 -4.56 -26.58 -41.18
C TYR A 34 -5.85 -26.76 -41.99
N PRO A 35 -6.84 -27.52 -41.50
CA PRO A 35 -8.21 -27.29 -41.96
C PRO A 35 -8.54 -25.82 -41.68
N GLY A 36 -9.25 -25.13 -42.56
CA GLY A 36 -9.52 -23.67 -42.42
C GLY A 36 -10.14 -23.24 -41.08
N SER A 37 -10.60 -24.19 -40.25
CA SER A 37 -11.04 -24.00 -38.87
C SER A 37 -9.91 -23.84 -37.83
N SER A 38 -8.70 -24.39 -38.04
CA SER A 38 -7.63 -24.39 -37.02
C SER A 38 -6.89 -23.05 -36.88
N ILE A 39 -7.02 -22.16 -37.87
CA ILE A 39 -6.40 -20.82 -37.84
C ILE A 39 -6.96 -20.00 -36.66
N ALA A 40 -8.26 -20.12 -36.39
CA ALA A 40 -8.89 -19.43 -35.27
C ALA A 40 -8.37 -19.94 -33.91
N ASP A 41 -8.28 -21.27 -33.76
CA ASP A 41 -7.76 -21.90 -32.54
C ASP A 41 -6.30 -21.51 -32.27
N LEU A 42 -5.48 -21.47 -33.31
CA LEU A 42 -4.07 -21.09 -33.18
C LEU A 42 -3.88 -19.60 -32.93
N SER A 43 -4.74 -18.75 -33.49
CA SER A 43 -4.79 -17.33 -33.12
C SER A 43 -5.22 -17.15 -31.67
N ALA A 44 -6.15 -17.97 -31.16
CA ALA A 44 -6.56 -17.93 -29.76
C ALA A 44 -5.42 -18.37 -28.82
N VAL A 45 -4.65 -19.40 -29.21
CA VAL A 45 -3.46 -19.84 -28.48
C VAL A 45 -2.37 -18.75 -28.48
N ASP A 46 -2.10 -18.10 -29.62
CA ASP A 46 -1.14 -16.97 -29.69
C ASP A 46 -1.57 -15.82 -28.78
N ALA A 47 -2.85 -15.45 -28.80
CA ALA A 47 -3.39 -14.41 -27.94
C ALA A 47 -3.25 -14.78 -26.45
N ALA A 48 -3.56 -16.02 -26.08
CA ALA A 48 -3.40 -16.51 -24.71
C ALA A 48 -1.93 -16.51 -24.27
N LEU A 49 -1.01 -16.89 -25.16
CA LEU A 49 0.42 -16.91 -24.87
C LEU A 49 0.97 -15.49 -24.68
N LYS A 50 0.57 -14.53 -25.52
CA LYS A 50 0.93 -13.11 -25.35
C LYS A 50 0.36 -12.53 -24.05
N ALA A 51 -0.87 -12.88 -23.70
CA ALA A 51 -1.47 -12.46 -22.44
C ALA A 51 -0.66 -13.00 -21.24
N MET A 52 -0.26 -14.27 -21.29
CA MET A 52 0.57 -14.89 -20.25
C MET A 52 1.97 -14.27 -20.19
N GLU A 53 2.59 -13.96 -21.33
CA GLU A 53 3.88 -13.27 -21.40
C GLU A 53 3.82 -11.90 -20.71
N LEU A 54 2.78 -11.11 -21.00
CA LEU A 54 2.55 -9.82 -20.35
C LEU A 54 2.34 -9.97 -18.84
N GLN A 55 1.62 -11.00 -18.40
CA GLN A 55 1.44 -11.29 -16.97
C GLN A 55 2.76 -11.65 -16.28
N VAL A 56 3.58 -12.50 -16.91
CA VAL A 56 4.90 -12.87 -16.39
C VAL A 56 5.81 -11.64 -16.30
N GLN A 57 5.75 -10.76 -17.29
CA GLN A 57 6.51 -9.51 -17.27
C GLN A 57 6.05 -8.59 -16.12
N SER A 58 4.74 -8.46 -15.90
CA SER A 58 4.19 -7.71 -14.75
C SER A 58 4.63 -8.29 -13.40
N ILE A 59 4.62 -9.62 -13.24
CA ILE A 59 5.11 -10.28 -12.03
C ILE A 59 6.59 -9.99 -11.82
N LYS A 60 7.40 -10.08 -12.88
CA LYS A 60 8.84 -9.80 -12.83
C LYS A 60 9.13 -8.37 -12.40
N ASP A 61 8.37 -7.40 -12.90
CA ASP A 61 8.51 -6.00 -12.53
C ASP A 61 8.17 -5.77 -11.05
N ARG A 62 7.07 -6.36 -10.56
CA ARG A 62 6.72 -6.27 -9.15
C ARG A 62 7.74 -6.96 -8.23
N LEU A 63 8.27 -8.12 -8.61
CA LEU A 63 9.32 -8.80 -7.84
C LEU A 63 10.60 -7.96 -7.75
N ARG A 64 10.93 -7.20 -8.80
CA ARG A 64 12.05 -6.26 -8.79
C ARG A 64 11.83 -5.14 -7.78
N GLU A 65 10.64 -4.54 -7.80
CA GLU A 65 10.26 -3.50 -6.84
C GLU A 65 10.31 -4.00 -5.39
N GLU A 66 9.75 -5.19 -5.12
CA GLU A 66 9.80 -5.82 -3.81
C GLU A 66 11.26 -6.10 -3.38
N ASN A 67 12.09 -6.60 -4.28
CA ASN A 67 13.51 -6.86 -4.03
C ASN A 67 14.30 -5.58 -3.69
N GLU A 68 13.96 -4.45 -4.29
CA GLU A 68 14.54 -3.14 -3.97
C GLU A 68 13.97 -2.52 -2.68
N ALA A 69 12.73 -2.83 -2.32
CA ALA A 69 12.07 -2.33 -1.12
C ALA A 69 12.51 -3.06 0.16
N ILE A 70 12.72 -4.38 0.11
CA ILE A 70 13.16 -5.21 1.25
C ILE A 70 14.41 -4.65 1.97
N PRO A 71 15.52 -4.28 1.29
CA PRO A 71 16.69 -3.75 1.98
C PRO A 71 16.42 -2.40 2.64
N LYS A 72 15.55 -1.56 2.06
CA LYS A 72 15.15 -0.29 2.67
C LYS A 72 14.39 -0.53 3.97
N ALA A 73 13.46 -1.48 3.97
CA ALA A 73 12.74 -1.89 5.18
C ALA A 73 13.68 -2.46 6.25
N LYS A 74 14.65 -3.31 5.87
CA LYS A 74 15.66 -3.85 6.80
C LYS A 74 16.48 -2.74 7.47
N LYS A 75 16.96 -1.75 6.70
CA LYS A 75 17.69 -0.60 7.23
C LYS A 75 16.85 0.21 8.22
N LEU A 76 15.56 0.40 7.93
CA LEU A 76 14.64 1.10 8.82
C LEU A 76 14.43 0.35 10.14
N ILE A 77 14.25 -0.98 10.08
CA ILE A 77 14.13 -1.84 11.27
C ILE A 77 15.40 -1.74 12.12
N GLU A 78 16.58 -1.81 11.51
CA GLU A 78 17.86 -1.69 12.22
C GLU A 78 18.00 -0.32 12.91
N ALA A 79 17.67 0.76 12.20
CA ALA A 79 17.68 2.11 12.76
C ALA A 79 16.70 2.24 13.95
N SER A 80 15.49 1.68 13.83
CA SER A 80 14.49 1.66 14.88
C SER A 80 14.97 0.88 16.11
N LEU A 81 15.58 -0.29 15.91
CA LEU A 81 16.15 -1.09 17.01
C LEU A 81 17.27 -0.34 17.74
N LYS A 82 18.10 0.41 17.00
CA LYS A 82 19.15 1.25 17.60
C LYS A 82 18.55 2.38 18.44
N GLN A 83 17.48 3.01 17.96
CA GLN A 83 16.77 4.05 18.71
C GLN A 83 16.10 3.47 19.96
N GLN A 84 15.42 2.34 19.83
CA GLN A 84 14.78 1.64 20.95
C GLN A 84 15.80 1.32 22.06
N LYS A 85 16.94 0.70 21.72
CA LYS A 85 18.01 0.41 22.70
C LYS A 85 18.53 1.68 23.38
N LYS A 86 18.57 2.82 22.66
CA LYS A 86 18.98 4.10 23.23
C LYS A 86 17.94 4.61 24.23
N LEU A 87 16.66 4.53 23.88
CA LEU A 87 15.55 4.93 24.75
C LEU A 87 15.46 4.02 25.99
N GLU A 88 15.61 2.71 25.85
CA GLU A 88 15.66 1.77 26.97
C GLU A 88 16.77 2.13 27.96
N LYS A 89 17.96 2.47 27.45
CA LYS A 89 19.06 2.98 28.29
C LYS A 89 18.70 4.31 28.97
N MET A 90 17.99 5.22 28.28
CA MET A 90 17.54 6.48 28.91
C MET A 90 16.47 6.24 29.97
N CYS A 91 15.52 5.34 29.72
CA CYS A 91 14.47 4.96 30.67
C CYS A 91 15.06 4.39 31.96
N ALA A 92 16.18 3.68 31.89
CA ALA A 92 16.88 3.19 33.08
C ALA A 92 17.36 4.31 34.03
N TYR A 93 17.53 5.54 33.52
CA TYR A 93 17.95 6.71 34.30
C TYR A 93 16.89 7.81 34.38
N ALA A 94 15.72 7.60 33.77
CA ALA A 94 14.62 8.56 33.80
C ALA A 94 13.81 8.36 35.08
N PRO A 95 13.61 9.39 35.91
CA PRO A 95 12.69 9.29 37.03
C PRO A 95 11.30 9.06 36.46
N CYS A 96 10.63 8.00 36.93
CA CYS A 96 9.23 7.76 36.62
C CYS A 96 8.41 8.96 37.13
N LEU A 97 7.97 9.84 36.23
CA LEU A 97 6.97 10.84 36.58
C LEU A 97 5.69 10.09 36.99
N PRO A 98 4.96 10.53 38.04
CA PRO A 98 3.83 9.77 38.55
C PRO A 98 2.79 9.59 37.45
N GLN A 99 2.73 8.39 36.88
CA GLN A 99 1.64 7.95 36.04
C GLN A 99 0.43 7.86 36.96
N ARG A 100 -0.40 8.91 36.95
CA ARG A 100 -1.68 8.91 37.65
C ARG A 100 -2.52 7.80 37.04
N MET A 101 -2.51 6.65 37.70
CA MET A 101 -3.43 5.56 37.42
C MET A 101 -4.84 6.10 37.59
N ALA A 102 -5.52 6.38 36.48
CA ALA A 102 -6.95 6.21 36.45
C ALA A 102 -7.19 4.69 36.54
N PRO A 103 -8.15 4.22 37.36
CA PRO A 103 -8.43 2.80 37.47
C PRO A 103 -9.09 2.33 36.16
N GLN A 104 -8.28 1.87 35.23
CA GLN A 104 -8.75 1.04 34.13
C GLN A 104 -8.42 -0.40 34.50
N ASN A 105 -9.50 -1.17 34.59
CA ASN A 105 -9.59 -2.58 34.91
C ASN A 105 -8.36 -3.39 34.51
N SER A 106 -7.93 -4.23 35.45
CA SER A 106 -7.02 -5.35 35.25
C SER A 106 -7.36 -6.13 33.99
N TYR A 107 -6.44 -6.15 33.03
CA TYR A 107 -6.22 -7.35 32.24
C TYR A 107 -4.74 -7.63 32.19
N VAL A 108 -4.44 -8.86 32.57
CA VAL A 108 -3.13 -9.43 32.79
C VAL A 108 -2.41 -9.58 31.45
N ASP A 109 -1.11 -9.33 31.52
CA ASP A 109 -0.07 -9.69 30.57
C ASP A 109 -0.22 -11.13 30.05
N GLU A 110 -0.32 -11.34 28.74
CA GLU A 110 0.37 -12.48 28.09
C GLU A 110 0.30 -12.38 26.56
N CYS A 111 1.47 -12.25 25.96
CA CYS A 111 1.75 -12.64 24.59
C CYS A 111 1.85 -14.18 24.53
N VAL A 112 1.51 -14.75 23.36
CA VAL A 112 1.71 -16.15 22.93
C VAL A 112 0.54 -17.12 23.23
N GLN A 113 -0.32 -17.37 22.23
CA GLN A 113 -0.45 -18.67 21.55
C GLN A 113 -1.57 -18.67 20.51
N ALA A 114 -1.20 -19.09 19.30
CA ALA A 114 -2.13 -19.45 18.24
C ALA A 114 -2.72 -20.84 18.51
N SER A 115 -4.04 -21.01 18.34
CA SER A 115 -4.60 -22.19 17.67
C SER A 115 -6.11 -22.06 17.43
N ALA A 116 -6.46 -22.23 16.15
CA ALA A 116 -7.55 -23.06 15.65
C ALA A 116 -9.03 -22.79 16.03
N LEU A 117 -9.79 -22.48 14.97
CA LEU A 117 -11.04 -23.15 14.56
C LEU A 117 -12.35 -22.80 15.31
N LYS A 118 -13.23 -22.05 14.63
CA LYS A 118 -14.44 -22.54 13.90
C LYS A 118 -15.64 -21.58 14.01
N ILE A 119 -16.03 -21.16 12.82
CA ILE A 119 -17.26 -20.48 12.40
C ILE A 119 -18.48 -21.40 12.61
N ASN A 120 -19.59 -20.90 13.20
CA ASN A 120 -20.95 -20.85 12.59
C ASN A 120 -22.08 -20.42 13.57
N PRO A 121 -23.29 -20.06 13.08
CA PRO A 121 -24.07 -18.87 13.47
C PRO A 121 -25.48 -19.24 14.01
N GLU A 122 -26.41 -18.25 13.99
CA GLU A 122 -27.86 -18.26 14.34
C GLU A 122 -28.17 -17.52 15.67
N ASP A 123 -29.17 -16.64 15.82
CA ASP A 123 -30.13 -16.00 14.92
C ASP A 123 -30.67 -14.69 15.60
N LYS A 124 -31.24 -13.81 14.77
CA LYS A 124 -31.79 -12.45 14.96
C LYS A 124 -32.97 -12.30 15.97
N PRO A 125 -33.63 -11.12 16.10
CA PRO A 125 -33.17 -9.71 16.15
C PRO A 125 -33.90 -8.88 17.25
N ALA A 126 -33.31 -7.82 17.79
CA ALA A 126 -34.10 -6.74 18.40
C ALA A 126 -33.37 -5.39 18.47
N VAL A 127 -33.81 -4.48 17.60
CA VAL A 127 -33.98 -3.03 17.79
C VAL A 127 -32.78 -2.22 18.33
N LEU A 128 -32.17 -1.49 17.38
CA LEU A 128 -31.34 -0.30 17.57
C LEU A 128 -31.93 0.67 18.62
N PRO A 129 -31.07 1.28 19.45
CA PRO A 129 -30.86 2.72 19.29
C PRO A 129 -29.43 3.02 18.85
N LYS A 130 -29.30 3.87 17.82
CA LYS A 130 -28.04 4.35 17.27
C LYS A 130 -27.24 5.11 18.32
N GLU A 131 -26.23 4.48 18.92
CA GLU A 131 -25.13 5.22 19.52
C GLU A 131 -24.31 5.82 18.38
N LYS A 132 -24.56 7.09 18.09
CA LYS A 132 -23.59 7.90 17.36
C LYS A 132 -22.34 7.92 18.22
N LYS A 133 -21.34 7.14 17.84
CA LYS A 133 -19.98 7.21 18.34
C LYS A 133 -19.58 8.68 18.30
N VAL A 134 -19.68 9.34 19.46
CA VAL A 134 -19.36 10.76 19.60
C VAL A 134 -17.91 10.85 19.19
N ARG A 135 -17.73 11.39 18.00
CA ARG A 135 -16.45 11.67 17.36
C ARG A 135 -15.70 12.53 18.36
N ALA A 136 -14.65 11.97 18.97
CA ALA A 136 -13.91 12.68 19.99
C ALA A 136 -13.40 14.00 19.38
N SER A 137 -13.98 15.12 19.80
CA SER A 137 -13.50 16.45 19.47
C SER A 137 -12.02 16.55 19.84
N PRO A 138 -11.24 17.41 19.16
CA PRO A 138 -9.87 17.69 19.59
C PRO A 138 -9.86 17.99 21.10
N PRO A 139 -8.91 17.45 21.88
CA PRO A 139 -8.82 17.79 23.30
C PRO A 139 -8.61 19.30 23.42
N LEU A 140 -9.57 19.97 24.04
CA LEU A 140 -9.60 21.42 24.22
C LEU A 140 -9.31 21.72 25.69
N TRP A 141 -8.14 22.29 25.95
CA TRP A 141 -7.74 22.76 27.28
C TRP A 141 -7.60 24.28 27.22
N TYR A 142 -8.49 24.97 27.92
CA TYR A 142 -8.41 26.41 28.07
C TYR A 142 -7.41 26.78 29.13
N ILE A 143 -6.76 27.92 28.93
CA ILE A 143 -5.87 28.52 29.92
C ILE A 143 -6.73 29.30 30.92
N THR A 144 -6.37 29.22 32.19
CA THR A 144 -6.97 29.99 33.30
C THR A 144 -6.25 31.31 33.52
N SER A 145 -6.87 32.29 34.21
CA SER A 145 -6.20 33.58 34.47
C SER A 145 -4.91 33.39 35.26
N ASP A 146 -4.90 32.47 36.22
CA ASP A 146 -3.77 32.21 37.11
C ASP A 146 -2.57 31.63 36.35
N GLU A 147 -2.82 30.77 35.35
CA GLU A 147 -1.79 30.25 34.45
C GLU A 147 -1.23 31.34 33.52
N LEU A 148 -2.07 32.26 33.05
CA LEU A 148 -1.64 33.39 32.23
C LEU A 148 -0.84 34.43 33.04
N ASP A 149 -1.23 34.66 34.29
CA ASP A 149 -0.57 35.60 35.19
C ASP A 149 0.72 35.05 35.82
N SER A 150 0.91 33.74 35.76
CA SER A 150 2.18 33.07 36.09
C SER A 150 3.28 33.33 35.05
N LEU A 151 2.93 33.82 33.86
CA LEU A 151 3.91 34.20 32.83
C LEU A 151 4.58 35.53 33.18
N SER A 152 5.84 35.69 32.77
CA SER A 152 6.53 36.97 32.92
C SER A 152 5.81 38.08 32.15
N SER A 153 5.81 39.30 32.71
CA SER A 153 5.12 40.45 32.07
C SER A 153 5.60 40.70 30.64
N TYR A 154 6.85 40.35 30.32
CA TYR A 154 7.41 40.43 28.98
C TYR A 154 6.68 39.50 27.98
N MET A 155 6.41 38.25 28.37
CA MET A 155 5.72 37.26 27.52
C MET A 155 4.22 37.53 27.41
N ARG A 156 3.60 38.00 28.51
CA ARG A 156 2.18 38.35 28.54
C ARG A 156 1.89 39.54 27.62
N GLY A 157 2.75 40.55 27.58
CA GLY A 157 2.61 41.71 26.70
C GLY A 157 1.22 42.35 26.77
N ARG A 158 0.44 42.27 25.67
CA ARG A 158 -0.96 42.73 25.58
C ARG A 158 -1.96 41.59 25.35
N LEU A 159 -1.57 40.36 25.68
CA LEU A 159 -2.41 39.17 25.61
C LEU A 159 -3.40 39.18 26.77
N THR A 160 -4.67 38.98 26.43
CA THR A 160 -5.75 38.76 27.40
C THR A 160 -6.17 37.31 27.33
N ILE A 161 -6.74 36.80 28.42
CA ILE A 161 -7.21 35.41 28.51
C ILE A 161 -8.18 35.05 27.38
N ASP A 162 -9.04 35.99 27.00
CA ASP A 162 -10.00 35.82 25.90
C ASP A 162 -9.30 35.64 24.55
N LYS A 163 -8.22 36.36 24.28
CA LYS A 163 -7.48 36.26 23.02
C LYS A 163 -6.75 34.93 22.90
N VAL A 164 -6.20 34.44 24.00
CA VAL A 164 -5.48 33.16 24.02
C VAL A 164 -6.47 32.01 23.86
N ASN A 165 -7.58 32.03 24.60
CA ASN A 165 -8.61 31.01 24.51
C ASN A 165 -9.36 31.05 23.16
N ALA A 166 -9.52 32.22 22.54
CA ALA A 166 -10.02 32.33 21.17
C ALA A 166 -9.06 31.69 20.15
N ALA A 167 -7.75 31.94 20.27
CA ALA A 167 -6.75 31.31 19.39
C ALA A 167 -6.70 29.79 19.54
N ILE A 168 -6.89 29.26 20.76
CA ILE A 168 -7.03 27.81 21.01
C ILE A 168 -8.23 27.24 20.27
N ASN A 169 -9.37 27.95 20.29
CA ASN A 169 -10.57 27.54 19.55
C ASN A 169 -10.35 27.55 18.03
N ASP A 170 -9.71 28.59 17.49
CA ASP A 170 -9.37 28.65 16.06
C ASP A 170 -8.48 27.49 15.63
N MET A 171 -7.48 27.15 16.45
CA MET A 171 -6.57 26.03 16.20
C MET A 171 -7.29 24.69 16.29
N ALA A 172 -8.21 24.51 17.23
CA ALA A 172 -9.01 23.30 17.34
C ALA A 172 -9.97 23.13 16.16
N ALA A 173 -10.63 24.21 15.72
CA ALA A 173 -11.48 24.20 14.53
C ALA A 173 -10.68 23.83 13.27
N TYR A 174 -9.46 24.37 13.14
CA TYR A 174 -8.54 24.03 12.05
C TYR A 174 -8.13 22.54 12.10
N ALA A 175 -7.79 22.03 13.29
CA ALA A 175 -7.43 20.63 13.49
C ALA A 175 -8.60 19.69 13.15
N GLU A 176 -9.83 20.05 13.53
CA GLU A 176 -11.03 19.28 13.20
C GLU A 176 -11.27 19.25 11.68
N ALA A 177 -11.19 20.40 11.00
CA ALA A 177 -11.31 20.46 9.55
C ALA A 177 -10.26 19.59 8.84
N ASN A 178 -9.02 19.61 9.33
CA ASN A 178 -7.94 18.78 8.78
C ASN A 178 -8.17 17.28 9.04
N ALA A 179 -8.62 16.91 10.24
CA ALA A 179 -8.97 15.52 10.56
C ALA A 179 -10.11 15.00 9.67
N GLN A 180 -11.09 15.86 9.35
CA GLN A 180 -12.18 15.53 8.43
C GLN A 180 -11.65 15.25 7.01
N LEU A 181 -10.71 16.05 6.51
CA LEU A 181 -10.07 15.83 5.20
C LEU A 181 -9.27 14.51 5.15
N VAL A 182 -8.54 14.19 6.22
CA VAL A 182 -7.74 12.96 6.31
C VAL A 182 -8.61 11.71 6.38
N THR A 183 -9.79 11.80 7.01
CA THR A 183 -10.70 10.66 7.22
C THR A 183 -11.71 10.48 6.08
N ALA A 184 -11.94 11.50 5.25
CA ALA A 184 -12.93 11.45 4.18
C ALA A 184 -12.56 10.40 3.09
N PRO A 185 -13.52 9.59 2.61
CA PRO A 185 -13.27 8.64 1.53
C PRO A 185 -12.96 9.36 0.21
N LYS A 186 -12.05 8.78 -0.59
CA LYS A 186 -11.52 9.34 -1.85
C LYS A 186 -12.54 9.83 -2.89
N LYS A 187 -13.81 9.41 -2.74
CA LYS A 187 -14.90 9.62 -3.71
C LYS A 187 -15.77 10.86 -3.44
N LYS A 188 -15.59 11.58 -2.32
CA LYS A 188 -16.49 12.68 -1.89
C LYS A 188 -15.83 14.05 -1.74
N VAL A 189 -14.56 14.14 -2.06
CA VAL A 189 -13.77 15.37 -1.84
C VAL A 189 -13.43 15.88 -3.24
N GLY A 190 -13.82 17.12 -3.54
CA GLY A 190 -13.49 17.76 -4.82
C GLY A 190 -11.97 17.85 -4.99
N GLU A 191 -11.50 17.83 -6.24
CA GLU A 191 -10.07 17.80 -6.63
C GLU A 191 -9.22 18.84 -5.85
N ASN A 192 -9.78 20.03 -5.62
CA ASN A 192 -9.16 21.14 -4.88
C ASN A 192 -8.92 20.90 -3.36
N HIS A 193 -9.54 19.88 -2.76
CA HIS A 193 -9.40 19.55 -1.35
C HIS A 193 -8.41 18.39 -1.11
N TRP A 194 -8.11 17.59 -2.16
CA TRP A 194 -7.10 16.53 -2.10
C TRP A 194 -5.69 17.07 -2.04
N ASP A 195 -5.37 18.11 -2.82
CA ASP A 195 -4.04 18.73 -2.82
C ASP A 195 -3.68 19.31 -1.45
N LYS A 196 -4.65 19.91 -0.75
CA LYS A 196 -4.46 20.40 0.63
C LYS A 196 -4.23 19.24 1.62
N ALA A 197 -4.93 18.12 1.46
CA ALA A 197 -4.74 16.94 2.30
C ALA A 197 -3.40 16.23 2.03
N LEU A 198 -2.92 16.20 0.79
CA LEU A 198 -1.61 15.67 0.39
C LEU A 198 -0.47 16.54 0.92
N VAL A 199 -0.55 17.87 0.77
CA VAL A 199 0.45 18.80 1.34
C VAL A 199 0.51 18.68 2.87
N ASN A 200 -0.63 18.53 3.55
CA ASN A 200 -0.65 18.35 5.01
C ASN A 200 -0.26 16.92 5.46
N LYS A 201 -0.40 15.89 4.62
CA LYS A 201 0.10 14.53 4.91
C LYS A 201 1.61 14.39 4.67
N PHE A 202 2.21 15.18 3.77
CA PHE A 202 3.59 15.00 3.32
C PHE A 202 4.57 16.09 3.75
N MET A 203 4.12 17.20 4.35
CA MET A 203 5.02 18.23 4.88
C MET A 203 4.74 18.49 6.36
N PRO A 204 5.63 18.09 7.29
CA PRO A 204 5.67 18.75 8.58
C PRO A 204 5.97 20.24 8.34
N ARG A 205 4.96 21.10 8.52
CA ARG A 205 5.13 22.57 8.46
C ARG A 205 5.94 23.12 9.64
N ASP A 206 6.48 22.26 10.50
CA ASP A 206 7.25 22.62 11.69
C ASP A 206 8.67 23.14 11.42
N LEU A 207 9.08 23.35 10.16
CA LEU A 207 10.39 23.96 9.85
C LEU A 207 10.34 25.29 9.08
N ARG A 208 9.17 25.91 8.88
CA ARG A 208 9.09 27.21 8.17
C ARG A 208 8.88 28.44 9.06
N CYS A 209 9.21 28.35 10.35
CA CYS A 209 9.29 29.52 11.25
C CYS A 209 10.71 29.85 11.74
N SER A 210 11.73 29.11 11.31
CA SER A 210 13.13 29.48 11.58
C SER A 210 13.76 30.01 10.29
N PHE A 211 14.33 31.21 10.36
CA PHE A 211 14.97 31.97 9.27
C PHE A 211 14.05 32.78 8.34
N LYS A 212 13.54 33.87 8.91
CA LYS A 212 13.56 35.17 8.23
C LYS A 212 13.99 36.26 9.23
N CYS A 213 15.26 36.18 9.66
CA CYS A 213 16.01 37.39 9.99
C CYS A 213 16.48 37.96 8.65
N ALA A 214 15.79 38.99 8.17
CA ALA A 214 16.32 39.89 7.16
C ALA A 214 15.67 41.26 7.40
N ASP A 215 16.54 42.17 7.81
CA ASP A 215 16.49 43.61 7.60
C ASP A 215 15.39 44.41 8.31
N CYS A 216 15.77 44.97 9.47
CA CYS A 216 15.30 46.29 9.89
C CYS A 216 16.50 47.11 10.37
N ASN A 217 16.74 48.17 9.61
CA ASN A 217 17.47 49.38 9.99
C ASN A 217 16.71 50.09 11.12
#